data_AF-A0A8K0NFG5-F1
#
_entry.id   AF-A0A8K0NFG5-F1
#
_cell.length_a   1.000
_cell.length_b   1.000
_cell.length_c   1.000
_cell.angle_alpha   90.00
_cell.angle_beta   90.00
_cell.angle_gamma   90.00
#
_symmetry.space_group_name_H-M   'P 1'
#
loop_
_entity.id
_entity.type
_entity.pdbx_description
1 polymer ?
#
loop_
_entity_poly.entity_id
_entity_poly.type
_entity_poly.pdbx_seq_one_letter_code
_entity_poly.pdbx_strand_id
1 'polypeptide(L)'
;MTPPRQRLLSRYRDAAQTLATSPTRHAHGDLLDGEAPALHDLLTRQALSLVRLHDAVADVDADARDAKPSADTALVQGRLEDLASVTTSKLYAYRYDRVPYHWRQMHADTLILRTFLTALHDGLGPTGADPWLSPVTLDRIVEDLDRVLITAGDAGVLGRDWIERTLALLEHLDRRARQPRDTPDKHDDDASRPRKQRTTRPPDTWPR
;
A
#
# COMPACT_ATOMS: atom_id res chain seq x y z
N MET A 1 0.14 -6.65 18.15
CA MET A 1 0.79 -6.78 16.82
C MET A 1 0.16 -5.75 15.90
N THR A 2 0.95 -4.86 15.29
CA THR A 2 0.43 -3.82 14.40
C THR A 2 -0.15 -4.46 13.14
N PRO A 3 -1.39 -4.13 12.72
CA PRO A 3 -1.98 -4.68 11.52
C PRO A 3 -1.12 -4.38 10.27
N PRO A 4 -1.09 -5.29 9.28
CA PRO A 4 -0.22 -5.19 8.10
C PRO A 4 -0.39 -3.84 7.38
N ARG A 5 -1.64 -3.38 7.23
CA ARG A 5 -1.98 -2.10 6.62
C ARG A 5 -1.39 -0.91 7.38
N GLN A 6 -1.46 -0.88 8.70
CA GLN A 6 -0.91 0.23 9.50
C GLN A 6 0.62 0.29 9.42
N ARG A 7 1.31 -0.86 9.27
CA ARG A 7 2.76 -0.89 9.02
C ARG A 7 3.12 -0.29 7.66
N LEU A 8 2.32 -0.53 6.62
CA LEU A 8 2.51 0.09 5.32
C LEU A 8 2.25 1.60 5.36
N LEU A 9 1.14 2.01 5.97
CA LEU A 9 0.76 3.43 6.03
C LEU A 9 1.73 4.27 6.87
N SER A 10 2.24 3.74 7.98
CA SER A 10 3.29 4.43 8.76
C SER A 10 4.56 4.63 7.93
N ARG A 11 4.99 3.61 7.18
CA ARG A 11 6.13 3.76 6.25
C ARG A 11 5.91 4.85 5.19
N TYR A 12 4.70 4.93 4.62
CA TYR A 12 4.37 5.98 3.66
C TYR A 12 4.28 7.38 4.31
N ARG A 13 3.77 7.46 5.55
CA ARG A 13 3.73 8.71 6.31
C ARG A 13 5.14 9.25 6.55
N ASP A 14 6.06 8.40 7.00
CA ASP A 14 7.47 8.77 7.22
C ASP A 14 8.12 9.23 5.90
N ALA A 15 7.78 8.55 4.80
CA ALA A 15 8.23 8.92 3.47
C ALA A 15 7.70 10.29 3.04
N ALA A 16 6.41 10.56 3.22
CA ALA A 16 5.80 11.85 2.91
C ALA A 16 6.38 12.99 3.77
N GLN A 17 6.68 12.74 5.05
CA GLN A 17 7.38 13.71 5.90
C GLN A 17 8.80 14.00 5.41
N THR A 18 9.51 12.96 4.97
CA THR A 18 10.85 13.10 4.38
C THR A 18 10.79 13.94 3.11
N LEU A 19 9.79 13.69 2.24
CA LEU A 19 9.55 14.48 1.03
C LEU A 19 9.26 15.94 1.33
N ALA A 20 8.47 16.22 2.36
CA ALA A 20 8.09 17.59 2.71
C ALA A 20 9.23 18.41 3.36
N THR A 21 10.21 17.74 3.96
CA THR A 21 11.30 18.40 4.71
C THR A 21 12.62 18.43 3.94
N SER A 22 12.75 17.65 2.87
CA SER A 22 13.99 17.56 2.12
C SER A 22 14.17 18.76 1.20
N PRO A 23 15.34 19.42 1.22
CA PRO A 23 15.61 20.53 0.34
C PRO A 23 15.68 20.04 -1.12
N THR A 24 15.14 20.84 -2.02
CA THR A 24 15.17 20.58 -3.45
C THR A 24 16.63 20.63 -3.93
N ARG A 25 17.14 19.51 -4.49
CA ARG A 25 18.46 19.50 -5.11
C ARG A 25 18.39 20.14 -6.49
N HIS A 26 18.53 21.46 -6.54
CA HIS A 26 18.70 22.18 -7.80
C HIS A 26 20.11 21.93 -8.34
N ALA A 27 20.22 21.11 -9.38
CA ALA A 27 21.46 21.02 -10.15
C ALA A 27 21.69 22.36 -10.89
N HIS A 28 22.95 22.80 -10.98
CA HIS A 28 23.40 24.11 -11.50
C HIS A 28 23.06 24.44 -12.98
N GLY A 29 22.09 23.75 -13.61
CA GLY A 29 21.61 24.00 -14.98
C GLY A 29 20.20 24.59 -15.09
N ASP A 30 19.57 24.95 -13.96
CA ASP A 30 18.11 25.14 -13.80
C ASP A 30 17.53 26.48 -14.31
N LEU A 31 18.30 27.28 -15.06
CA LEU A 31 17.88 28.63 -15.49
C LEU A 31 16.73 28.64 -16.52
N LEU A 32 16.29 27.48 -17.02
CA LEU A 32 15.28 27.37 -18.08
C LEU A 32 13.89 26.92 -17.57
N ASP A 33 13.78 26.35 -16.37
CA ASP A 33 12.54 25.74 -15.88
C ASP A 33 11.93 26.53 -14.71
N GLY A 34 11.43 27.76 -15.00
CA GLY A 34 10.79 28.61 -14.00
C GLY A 34 9.55 28.00 -13.31
N GLU A 35 8.97 26.94 -13.89
CA GLU A 35 7.81 26.21 -13.34
C GLU A 35 8.21 25.17 -12.27
N ALA A 36 9.46 24.69 -12.27
CA ALA A 36 9.90 23.61 -11.39
C ALA A 36 9.78 23.95 -9.89
N PRO A 37 10.15 25.17 -9.41
CA PRO A 37 9.97 25.54 -8.01
C PRO A 37 8.51 25.53 -7.56
N ALA A 38 7.59 26.00 -8.41
CA ALA A 38 6.17 26.05 -8.09
C ALA A 38 5.54 24.65 -7.98
N LEU A 39 5.94 23.73 -8.88
CA LEU A 39 5.49 22.33 -8.83
C LEU A 39 6.07 21.61 -7.61
N HIS A 40 7.31 21.88 -7.25
CA HIS A 40 7.91 21.32 -6.05
C HIS A 40 7.22 21.80 -4.76
N ASP A 41 6.86 23.09 -4.68
CA ASP A 41 6.04 23.61 -3.58
C ASP A 41 4.65 22.94 -3.52
N LEU A 42 4.00 22.75 -4.68
CA LEU A 42 2.73 22.04 -4.75
C LEU A 42 2.85 20.60 -4.25
N LEU A 43 3.91 19.89 -4.65
CA LEU A 43 4.22 18.53 -4.22
C LEU A 43 4.45 18.46 -2.70
N THR A 44 5.23 19.37 -2.16
CA THR A 44 5.49 19.51 -0.71
C THR A 44 4.18 19.70 0.05
N ARG A 45 3.30 20.58 -0.44
CA ARG A 45 1.96 20.77 0.13
C ARG A 45 1.11 19.50 0.05
N GLN A 46 1.18 18.73 -1.04
CA GLN A 46 0.42 17.47 -1.13
C GLN A 46 0.96 16.42 -0.14
N ALA A 47 2.28 16.33 0.03
CA ALA A 47 2.88 15.44 1.02
C ALA A 47 2.38 15.76 2.45
N LEU A 48 2.37 17.04 2.82
CA LEU A 48 1.85 17.48 4.12
C LEU A 48 0.34 17.21 4.28
N SER A 49 -0.45 17.42 3.23
CA SER A 49 -1.88 17.09 3.26
C SER A 49 -2.11 15.59 3.47
N LEU A 50 -1.31 14.72 2.84
CA LEU A 50 -1.42 13.28 3.04
C LEU A 50 -1.03 12.84 4.45
N VAL A 51 -0.03 13.46 5.07
CA VAL A 51 0.31 13.22 6.48
C VAL A 51 -0.87 13.58 7.38
N ARG A 52 -1.51 14.74 7.16
CA ARG A 52 -2.70 15.15 7.92
C ARG A 52 -3.88 14.22 7.73
N LEU A 53 -4.11 13.76 6.49
CA LEU A 53 -5.17 12.78 6.19
C LEU A 53 -4.90 11.45 6.90
N HIS A 54 -3.65 10.98 6.92
CA HIS A 54 -3.28 9.78 7.65
C HIS A 54 -3.51 9.91 9.16
N ASP A 55 -3.09 11.04 9.75
CA ASP A 55 -3.27 11.30 11.17
C ASP A 55 -4.76 11.37 11.53
N ALA A 56 -5.58 12.04 10.71
CA ALA A 56 -7.04 12.07 10.88
C ALA A 56 -7.67 10.66 10.80
N VAL A 57 -7.22 9.81 9.89
CA VAL A 57 -7.70 8.42 9.78
C VAL A 57 -7.23 7.55 10.95
N ALA A 58 -6.10 7.88 11.57
CA ALA A 58 -5.59 7.18 12.75
C ALA A 58 -6.33 7.59 14.04
N ASP A 59 -6.79 8.84 14.12
CA ASP A 59 -7.49 9.40 15.28
C ASP A 59 -9.01 9.11 15.28
N VAL A 60 -9.61 8.84 14.11
CA VAL A 60 -11.04 8.53 14.00
C VAL A 60 -11.32 7.10 14.44
N ASP A 61 -12.09 6.97 15.53
CA ASP A 61 -12.66 5.70 15.99
C ASP A 61 -13.44 5.00 14.85
N ALA A 62 -13.38 3.67 14.84
CA ALA A 62 -13.77 2.78 13.74
C ALA A 62 -15.22 2.91 13.23
N ASP A 63 -16.05 3.75 13.83
CA ASP A 63 -17.49 3.88 13.57
C ASP A 63 -17.87 4.93 12.51
N ALA A 64 -16.91 5.69 11.96
CA ALA A 64 -17.16 6.68 10.90
C ALA A 64 -16.79 6.18 9.47
N ARG A 65 -16.71 4.86 9.27
CA ARG A 65 -16.22 4.23 8.02
C ARG A 65 -17.12 4.38 6.79
N ASP A 66 -18.33 4.94 6.95
CA ASP A 66 -19.25 5.29 5.85
C ASP A 66 -19.15 6.76 5.39
N ALA A 67 -18.17 7.51 5.91
CA ALA A 67 -17.95 8.89 5.49
C ALA A 67 -17.39 8.92 4.06
N LYS A 68 -18.16 9.49 3.13
CA LYS A 68 -17.74 9.87 1.78
C LYS A 68 -16.33 10.49 1.82
N PRO A 69 -15.45 10.22 0.83
CA PRO A 69 -14.13 10.85 0.78
C PRO A 69 -14.28 12.36 0.97
N SER A 70 -13.60 12.90 1.97
CA SER A 70 -13.62 14.33 2.28
C SER A 70 -13.32 15.13 1.02
N ALA A 71 -13.91 16.32 0.88
CA ALA A 71 -13.57 17.23 -0.22
C ALA A 71 -12.05 17.47 -0.31
N ASP A 72 -11.36 17.44 0.83
CA ASP A 72 -9.90 17.55 0.91
C ASP A 72 -9.18 16.38 0.21
N THR A 73 -9.70 15.17 0.37
CA THR A 73 -9.15 13.97 -0.25
C THR A 73 -9.26 14.01 -1.77
N ALA A 74 -10.42 14.41 -2.30
CA ALA A 74 -10.62 14.57 -3.75
C ALA A 74 -9.73 15.67 -4.34
N LEU A 75 -9.52 16.77 -3.60
CA LEU A 75 -8.62 17.85 -4.01
C LEU A 75 -7.15 17.39 -4.04
N VAL A 76 -6.70 16.63 -3.04
CA VAL A 76 -5.35 16.05 -3.02
C VAL A 76 -5.17 15.08 -4.19
N GLN A 77 -6.17 14.24 -4.46
CA GLN A 77 -6.14 13.32 -5.61
C GLN A 77 -5.96 14.08 -6.93
N GLY A 78 -6.81 15.06 -7.21
CA GLY A 78 -6.74 15.83 -8.46
C GLY A 78 -5.40 16.53 -8.63
N ARG A 79 -4.85 17.13 -7.56
CA ARG A 79 -3.54 17.78 -7.62
C ARG A 79 -2.38 16.80 -7.87
N LEU A 80 -2.45 15.59 -7.31
CA LEU A 80 -1.45 14.56 -7.59
C LEU A 80 -1.58 14.02 -9.01
N GLU A 81 -2.79 13.92 -9.57
CA GLU A 81 -3.02 13.57 -10.96
C GLU A 81 -2.48 14.65 -11.91
N ASP A 82 -2.70 15.93 -11.60
CA ASP A 82 -2.13 17.06 -12.34
C ASP A 82 -0.59 17.06 -12.29
N LEU A 83 -0.01 16.88 -11.11
CA LEU A 83 1.44 16.74 -10.94
C LEU A 83 1.99 15.55 -11.74
N ALA A 84 1.30 14.41 -11.71
CA ALA A 84 1.70 13.23 -12.44
C ALA A 84 1.66 13.50 -13.95
N SER A 85 0.62 14.16 -14.44
CA SER A 85 0.47 14.55 -15.85
C SER A 85 1.60 15.48 -16.29
N VAL A 86 1.85 16.56 -15.54
CA VAL A 86 2.90 17.55 -15.86
C VAL A 86 4.28 16.91 -15.83
N THR A 87 4.61 16.19 -14.76
CA THR A 87 5.93 15.55 -14.63
C THR A 87 6.16 14.48 -15.70
N THR A 88 5.14 13.69 -16.03
CA THR A 88 5.18 12.70 -17.12
C THR A 88 5.41 13.39 -18.47
N SER A 89 4.67 14.47 -18.75
CA SER A 89 4.83 15.27 -19.97
C SER A 89 6.26 15.80 -20.09
N LYS A 90 6.83 16.32 -19.00
CA LYS A 90 8.23 16.77 -18.97
C LYS A 90 9.18 15.60 -19.21
N LEU A 91 9.01 14.44 -18.58
CA LEU A 91 9.86 13.26 -18.83
C LEU A 91 9.92 12.89 -20.32
N TYR A 92 8.77 12.90 -21.01
CA TYR A 92 8.69 12.56 -22.44
C TYR A 92 9.08 13.69 -23.39
N ALA A 93 9.19 14.93 -22.91
CA ALA A 93 9.68 16.05 -23.69
C ALA A 93 11.21 16.00 -23.90
N TYR A 94 11.94 15.29 -23.04
CA TYR A 94 13.38 15.11 -23.18
C TYR A 94 13.72 13.74 -23.76
N ARG A 95 14.92 13.64 -24.34
CA ARG A 95 15.53 12.33 -24.62
C ARG A 95 15.83 11.62 -23.30
N TYR A 96 15.67 10.29 -23.25
CA TYR A 96 15.74 9.50 -22.02
C TYR A 96 17.03 9.70 -21.20
N ASP A 97 18.17 9.96 -21.85
CA ASP A 97 19.48 10.20 -21.23
C ASP A 97 19.73 11.66 -20.83
N ARG A 98 18.82 12.57 -21.19
CA ARG A 98 18.95 14.02 -20.99
C ARG A 98 17.84 14.62 -20.14
N VAL A 99 17.02 13.79 -19.51
CA VAL A 99 15.98 14.28 -18.62
C VAL A 99 16.64 14.95 -17.39
N PRO A 100 16.34 16.23 -17.13
CA PRO A 100 16.82 16.91 -15.95
C PRO A 100 16.48 16.14 -14.67
N TYR A 101 17.39 16.15 -13.70
CA TYR A 101 17.26 15.37 -12.47
C TYR A 101 16.00 15.75 -11.68
N HIS A 102 15.68 17.04 -11.60
CA HIS A 102 14.51 17.53 -10.85
C HIS A 102 13.19 17.02 -11.43
N TRP A 103 13.07 16.85 -12.75
CA TRP A 103 11.87 16.27 -13.36
C TRP A 103 11.70 14.79 -13.02
N ARG A 104 12.81 14.03 -13.04
CA ARG A 104 12.81 12.63 -12.60
C ARG A 104 12.47 12.50 -11.11
N GLN A 105 13.06 13.37 -10.28
CA GLN A 105 12.77 13.42 -8.85
C GLN A 105 11.29 13.75 -8.59
N MET A 106 10.74 14.82 -9.17
CA MET A 106 9.34 15.20 -8.96
C MET A 106 8.38 14.14 -9.47
N HIS A 107 8.69 13.48 -10.59
CA HIS A 107 7.88 12.36 -11.08
C HIS A 107 7.87 11.19 -10.08
N ALA A 108 9.05 10.78 -9.60
CA ALA A 108 9.19 9.72 -8.60
C ALA A 108 8.39 10.04 -7.33
N ASP A 109 8.65 11.21 -6.75
CA ASP A 109 8.02 11.64 -5.51
C ASP A 109 6.50 11.75 -5.67
N THR A 110 6.00 12.21 -6.83
CA THR A 110 4.55 12.28 -7.12
C THR A 110 3.91 10.90 -7.16
N LEU A 111 4.51 9.94 -7.86
CA LEU A 111 3.97 8.58 -7.92
C LEU A 111 3.97 7.91 -6.54
N ILE A 112 5.02 8.13 -5.73
CA ILE A 112 5.06 7.63 -4.35
C ILE A 112 3.90 8.21 -3.52
N LEU A 113 3.63 9.52 -3.60
CA LEU A 113 2.49 10.12 -2.91
C LEU A 113 1.13 9.60 -3.43
N ARG A 114 1.03 9.30 -4.73
CA ARG A 114 -0.17 8.71 -5.32
C ARG A 114 -0.44 7.29 -4.79
N THR A 115 0.62 6.48 -4.65
CA THR A 115 0.50 5.15 -4.03
C THR A 115 0.09 5.24 -2.55
N PHE A 116 0.59 6.25 -1.82
CA PHE A 116 0.16 6.49 -0.44
C PHE A 116 -1.34 6.81 -0.35
N LEU A 117 -1.83 7.71 -1.22
CA LEU A 117 -3.26 8.06 -1.27
C LEU A 117 -4.12 6.83 -1.60
N THR A 118 -3.67 6.00 -2.54
CA THR A 118 -4.37 4.77 -2.93
C THR A 118 -4.47 3.78 -1.76
N ALA A 119 -3.37 3.62 -1.00
CA ALA A 119 -3.37 2.79 0.21
C ALA A 119 -4.28 3.35 1.32
N LEU A 120 -4.42 4.68 1.42
CA LEU A 120 -5.33 5.33 2.36
C LEU A 120 -6.80 5.07 2.01
N HIS A 121 -7.19 5.18 0.74
CA HIS A 121 -8.57 4.98 0.28
C HIS A 121 -9.09 3.56 0.50
N ASP A 122 -8.23 2.56 0.32
CA ASP A 122 -8.64 1.15 0.38
C ASP A 122 -9.22 0.75 1.74
N GLY A 123 -8.77 1.37 2.83
CA GLY A 123 -9.30 1.08 4.17
C GLY A 123 -10.57 1.85 4.56
N LEU A 124 -11.11 2.67 3.66
CA LEU A 124 -12.41 3.35 3.86
C LEU A 124 -13.57 2.52 3.27
N GLY A 125 -13.30 1.36 2.69
CA GLY A 125 -14.34 0.49 2.12
C GLY A 125 -15.06 -0.40 3.16
N PRO A 126 -16.30 -0.82 2.89
CA PRO A 126 -17.08 -1.68 3.77
C PRO A 126 -16.38 -3.03 3.95
N THR A 127 -15.91 -3.28 5.16
CA THR A 127 -15.05 -4.41 5.49
C THR A 127 -15.88 -5.67 5.71
N GLY A 128 -15.87 -6.59 4.74
CA GLY A 128 -16.54 -7.88 4.84
C GLY A 128 -15.75 -8.96 4.11
N ALA A 129 -14.78 -9.55 4.81
CA ALA A 129 -14.04 -10.78 4.46
C ALA A 129 -12.78 -10.71 3.56
N ASP A 130 -12.27 -9.52 3.17
CA ASP A 130 -11.23 -9.41 2.15
C ASP A 130 -9.82 -8.97 2.64
N PRO A 131 -8.75 -9.23 1.84
CA PRO A 131 -7.34 -9.01 2.19
C PRO A 131 -7.02 -7.62 2.74
N TRP A 132 -5.92 -7.52 3.50
CA TRP A 132 -5.44 -6.28 4.14
C TRP A 132 -5.25 -5.08 3.19
N LEU A 133 -5.18 -5.36 1.88
CA LEU A 133 -5.42 -4.45 0.78
C LEU A 133 -6.27 -5.17 -0.29
N SER A 134 -7.15 -4.45 -0.99
CA SER A 134 -7.78 -4.97 -2.21
C SER A 134 -6.70 -5.39 -3.23
N PRO A 135 -6.87 -6.53 -3.95
CA PRO A 135 -5.94 -6.94 -5.01
C PRO A 135 -5.72 -5.83 -6.05
N VAL A 136 -6.79 -5.10 -6.42
CA VAL A 136 -6.71 -4.00 -7.38
C VAL A 136 -5.86 -2.84 -6.84
N THR A 137 -5.96 -2.55 -5.55
CA THR A 137 -5.15 -1.52 -4.89
C THR A 137 -3.68 -1.94 -4.83
N LEU A 138 -3.42 -3.21 -4.49
CA LEU A 138 -2.06 -3.75 -4.44
C LEU A 138 -1.38 -3.68 -5.82
N ASP A 139 -2.08 -4.14 -6.88
CA ASP A 139 -1.58 -4.11 -8.25
C ASP A 139 -1.22 -2.69 -8.70
N ARG A 140 -2.10 -1.72 -8.41
CA ARG A 140 -1.85 -0.30 -8.73
C ARG A 140 -0.63 0.26 -8.00
N ILE A 141 -0.46 -0.08 -6.73
CA ILE A 141 0.69 0.36 -5.94
C ILE A 141 1.98 -0.23 -6.53
N VAL A 142 2.00 -1.53 -6.83
CA VAL A 142 3.18 -2.18 -7.42
C VAL A 142 3.49 -1.59 -8.79
N GLU A 143 2.47 -1.42 -9.65
CA GLU A 143 2.64 -0.84 -10.98
C GLU A 143 3.26 0.57 -10.92
N ASP A 144 2.77 1.43 -10.02
CA ASP A 144 3.30 2.78 -9.88
C ASP A 144 4.73 2.79 -9.32
N LEU A 145 5.05 1.92 -8.36
CA LEU A 145 6.41 1.80 -7.82
C LEU A 145 7.40 1.26 -8.85
N ASP A 146 7.02 0.25 -9.63
CA ASP A 146 7.83 -0.28 -10.73
C ASP A 146 8.06 0.76 -11.81
N ARG A 147 7.02 1.55 -12.12
CA ARG A 147 7.14 2.68 -13.06
C ARG A 147 8.19 3.67 -12.58
N VAL A 148 8.22 4.03 -11.30
CA VAL A 148 9.26 4.92 -10.74
C VAL A 148 10.65 4.34 -10.96
N LEU A 149 10.85 3.04 -10.68
CA LEU A 149 12.16 2.39 -10.88
C LEU A 149 12.62 2.46 -12.35
N ILE A 150 11.70 2.34 -13.29
CA ILE A 150 11.99 2.37 -14.73
C ILE A 150 12.23 3.81 -15.23
N THR A 151 11.41 4.78 -14.81
CA THR A 151 11.40 6.13 -15.40
C THR A 151 12.32 7.12 -14.68
N ALA A 152 12.39 7.04 -13.35
CA ALA A 152 13.19 7.97 -12.55
C ALA A 152 14.59 7.41 -12.22
N GLY A 153 14.75 6.08 -12.23
CA GLY A 153 15.99 5.41 -11.85
C GLY A 153 16.28 5.60 -10.36
N ASP A 154 17.41 6.21 -10.01
CA ASP A 154 17.74 6.56 -8.61
C ASP A 154 17.19 7.94 -8.17
N ALA A 155 16.60 8.69 -9.09
CA ALA A 155 16.16 10.05 -8.81
C ALA A 155 14.96 10.03 -7.86
N GLY A 156 14.95 10.94 -6.89
CA GLY A 156 13.99 10.91 -5.80
C GLY A 156 14.68 11.21 -4.49
N VAL A 157 13.97 11.86 -3.57
CA VAL A 157 14.49 12.08 -2.21
C VAL A 157 14.64 10.75 -1.47
N LEU A 158 13.67 9.84 -1.67
CA LEU A 158 13.63 8.52 -1.03
C LEU A 158 14.56 7.52 -1.73
N GLY A 159 14.75 7.71 -3.05
CA GLY A 159 15.61 6.91 -3.89
C GLY A 159 15.15 5.47 -4.11
N ARG A 160 15.92 4.75 -4.93
CA ARG A 160 15.68 3.37 -5.34
C ARG A 160 15.56 2.40 -4.15
N ASP A 161 16.46 2.49 -3.17
CA ASP A 161 16.49 1.58 -2.02
C ASP A 161 15.21 1.65 -1.18
N TRP A 162 14.56 2.81 -1.12
CA TRP A 162 13.30 2.92 -0.40
C TRP A 162 12.19 2.18 -1.13
N ILE A 163 12.13 2.30 -2.47
CA ILE A 163 11.12 1.65 -3.32
C ILE A 163 11.26 0.14 -3.26
N GLU A 164 12.47 -0.39 -3.45
CA GLU A 164 12.74 -1.84 -3.39
C GLU A 164 12.36 -2.42 -2.03
N ARG A 165 12.68 -1.72 -0.94
CA ARG A 165 12.27 -2.11 0.41
C ARG A 165 10.76 -2.03 0.62
N THR A 166 10.07 -1.11 -0.03
CA THR A 166 8.60 -1.02 0.00
C THR A 166 7.97 -2.19 -0.75
N LEU A 167 8.47 -2.55 -1.93
CA LEU A 167 8.01 -3.72 -2.69
C LEU A 167 8.22 -5.02 -1.90
N ALA A 168 9.40 -5.21 -1.29
CA ALA A 168 9.69 -6.36 -0.45
C ALA A 168 8.76 -6.43 0.78
N LEU A 169 8.40 -5.26 1.36
CA LEU A 169 7.42 -5.20 2.45
C LEU A 169 6.03 -5.63 1.96
N LEU A 170 5.56 -5.13 0.81
CA LEU A 170 4.27 -5.52 0.23
C LEU A 170 4.19 -7.03 0.01
N GLU A 171 5.22 -7.62 -0.59
CA GLU A 171 5.30 -9.06 -0.84
C GLU A 171 5.29 -9.87 0.48
N HIS A 172 6.02 -9.43 1.49
CA HIS A 172 6.03 -10.08 2.80
C HIS A 172 4.66 -10.02 3.48
N LEU A 173 4.00 -8.86 3.44
CA LEU A 173 2.69 -8.66 4.06
C LEU A 173 1.59 -9.44 3.34
N ASP A 174 1.61 -9.50 2.01
CA ASP A 174 0.67 -10.28 1.19
C ASP A 174 0.83 -11.79 1.45
N ARG A 175 2.07 -12.32 1.41
CA ARG A 175 2.34 -13.72 1.75
C ARG A 175 1.85 -14.08 3.15
N ARG A 176 2.08 -13.21 4.13
CA ARG A 176 1.63 -13.41 5.51
C ARG A 176 0.11 -13.36 5.64
N ALA A 177 -0.57 -12.50 4.90
CA ALA A 177 -2.03 -12.41 4.93
C ALA A 177 -2.70 -13.64 4.30
N ARG A 178 -2.04 -14.27 3.31
CA ARG A 178 -2.50 -15.50 2.65
C ARG A 178 -2.18 -16.78 3.44
N GLN A 179 -1.27 -16.74 4.40
CA GLN A 179 -1.02 -17.90 5.25
C GLN A 179 -2.27 -18.19 6.09
N PRO A 180 -2.87 -19.38 5.97
CA PRO A 180 -3.92 -19.77 6.88
C PRO A 180 -3.35 -19.73 8.30
N ARG A 181 -4.06 -19.06 9.22
CA ARG A 181 -3.77 -19.23 10.65
C ARG A 181 -3.93 -20.71 10.93
N ASP A 182 -2.83 -21.38 11.28
CA ASP A 182 -2.82 -22.77 11.69
C ASP A 182 -3.99 -23.04 12.63
N THR A 183 -4.95 -23.84 12.17
CA THR A 183 -5.92 -24.49 13.03
C THR A 183 -5.13 -25.35 14.03
N PRO A 184 -5.24 -25.12 15.35
CA PRO A 184 -4.67 -26.06 16.29
C PRO A 184 -5.44 -27.37 16.20
N ASP A 185 -4.68 -28.40 15.83
CA ASP A 185 -4.81 -29.79 16.25
C ASP A 185 -6.17 -30.48 16.04
N LYS A 186 -6.28 -31.21 14.93
CA LYS A 186 -7.07 -32.44 14.88
C LYS A 186 -6.10 -33.61 14.92
N HIS A 187 -5.58 -33.90 16.10
CA HIS A 187 -5.12 -35.26 16.40
C HIS A 187 -5.70 -35.70 17.73
N ASP A 188 -6.41 -36.82 17.63
CA ASP A 188 -6.78 -37.78 18.68
C ASP A 188 -7.77 -37.34 19.78
N ASP A 189 -9.03 -37.72 19.59
CA ASP A 189 -9.65 -38.71 20.48
C ASP A 189 -10.99 -39.21 19.90
N ASP A 190 -10.88 -40.15 18.96
CA ASP A 190 -11.96 -41.06 18.56
C ASP A 190 -12.14 -42.15 19.64
N ALA A 191 -12.63 -41.75 20.81
CA ALA A 191 -12.90 -42.69 21.91
C ALA A 191 -14.24 -42.40 22.58
N SER A 192 -15.34 -42.40 21.82
CA SER A 192 -16.69 -42.59 22.37
C SER A 192 -17.70 -43.01 21.30
N ARG A 193 -17.67 -44.30 20.94
CA ARG A 193 -18.81 -44.95 20.26
C ARG A 193 -19.44 -45.99 21.19
N PRO A 194 -20.74 -45.85 21.55
CA PRO A 194 -21.38 -46.71 22.53
C PRO A 194 -21.62 -48.13 21.98
N ARG A 195 -21.25 -49.09 22.82
CA ARG A 195 -21.28 -50.55 22.62
C ARG A 195 -22.74 -51.05 22.53
N LYS A 196 -23.19 -51.41 21.32
CA LYS A 196 -24.48 -52.08 21.11
C LYS A 196 -24.40 -53.52 21.67
N GLN A 197 -25.06 -53.74 22.80
CA GLN A 197 -25.27 -55.08 23.38
C GLN A 197 -26.08 -55.93 22.40
N ARG A 198 -25.48 -57.03 21.93
CA ARG A 198 -26.15 -58.05 21.14
C ARG A 198 -26.54 -59.17 22.10
N THR A 199 -27.85 -59.30 22.33
CA THR A 199 -28.42 -60.29 23.23
C THR A 199 -28.25 -61.70 22.65
N THR A 200 -27.76 -62.60 23.49
CA THR A 200 -27.54 -64.02 23.21
C THR A 200 -28.86 -64.79 23.29
N ARG A 201 -29.20 -65.53 22.24
CA ARG A 201 -30.18 -66.62 22.26
C ARG A 201 -29.42 -67.97 22.18
N PRO A 202 -29.81 -69.00 22.94
CA PRO A 202 -28.98 -70.18 23.23
C PRO A 202 -28.97 -71.22 22.09
N PRO A 203 -28.00 -72.16 22.10
CA PRO A 203 -27.80 -73.14 21.04
C PRO A 203 -28.70 -74.38 21.18
N ASP A 204 -29.31 -74.77 20.07
CA ASP A 204 -29.92 -76.09 19.87
C ASP A 204 -28.83 -77.16 19.71
N THR A 205 -28.89 -78.23 20.51
CA THR A 205 -28.22 -79.50 20.21
C THR A 205 -29.09 -80.67 20.66
N TRP A 206 -29.11 -81.72 19.82
CA TRP A 206 -29.21 -83.19 20.04
C TRP A 206 -29.97 -83.82 18.84
N PRO A 207 -29.79 -85.12 18.48
CA PRO A 207 -28.81 -86.14 18.92
C PRO A 207 -28.20 -87.00 17.78
N ARG A 208 -27.06 -87.66 18.05
CA ARG A 208 -26.90 -89.14 18.13
C ARG A 208 -25.49 -89.53 18.56
#